data_AF-A0A920DR36-F1
#
_entry.id   AF-A0A920DR36-F1
#
_cell.length_a   1.000
_cell.length_b   1.000
_cell.length_c   1.000
_cell.angle_alpha   90.00
_cell.angle_beta   90.00
_cell.angle_gamma   90.00
#
_symmetry.space_group_name_H-M   'P 1'
#
loop_
_entity.id
_entity.type
_entity.pdbx_description
1 polymer ?
#
loop_
_entity_poly.entity_id
_entity_poly.type
_entity_poly.pdbx_seq_one_letter_code
_entity_poly.pdbx_strand_id
1 'polypeptide(L)' 'MESNYQIDNIDRGILSELMINAKVPYTEIAKKLIVSAGTIHVRMKKWKKLVSLKIVDFI' A
#
# COMPACT_ATOMS: atom_id res chain seq x y z
N MET A 1 20.96 -4.56 -0.55
CA MET A 1 20.52 -3.72 -1.69
C MET A 1 19.15 -3.18 -1.34
N GLU A 2 19.00 -1.86 -1.17
CA GLU A 2 17.69 -1.24 -1.18
C GLU A 2 17.03 -1.56 -2.52
N SER A 3 16.01 -2.41 -2.51
CA SER A 3 15.19 -2.62 -3.69
C SER A 3 14.41 -1.33 -3.91
N ASN A 4 14.73 -0.58 -4.96
CA ASN A 4 13.94 0.57 -5.40
C ASN A 4 12.50 0.10 -5.67
N TYR A 5 11.65 0.20 -4.65
CA TYR A 5 10.26 -0.18 -4.76
C TYR A 5 9.56 0.82 -5.67
N GLN A 6 9.14 0.36 -6.84
CA GLN A 6 8.39 1.17 -7.78
C GLN A 6 6.90 1.08 -7.46
N ILE A 7 6.29 2.24 -7.28
CA ILE A 7 4.85 2.38 -7.04
C ILE A 7 4.10 2.09 -8.35
N ASP A 8 3.19 1.12 -8.31
CA ASP A 8 2.38 0.73 -9.47
C ASP A 8 0.95 1.31 -9.47
N ASN A 9 0.10 0.87 -10.40
CA ASN A 9 -1.28 1.34 -10.50
C ASN A 9 -2.18 0.83 -9.36
N ILE A 10 -1.93 -0.37 -8.82
CA ILE A 10 -2.70 -0.92 -7.71
C ILE A 10 -2.40 -0.12 -6.44
N ASP A 11 -1.13 0.12 -6.21
CA ASP A 11 -0.62 1.01 -5.17
C ASP A 11 -1.31 2.39 -5.19
N ARG A 12 -1.31 3.06 -6.36
CA ARG A 12 -2.01 4.34 -6.54
C ARG A 12 -3.52 4.23 -6.27
N GLY A 13 -4.15 3.14 -6.72
CA GLY A 13 -5.56 2.87 -6.45
C GLY A 13 -5.87 2.71 -4.95
N ILE A 14 -5.02 1.99 -4.22
CA ILE A 14 -5.14 1.83 -2.76
C ILE A 14 -5.06 3.20 -2.08
N LEU A 15 -4.09 4.04 -2.44
CA LEU A 15 -3.98 5.40 -1.88
C LEU A 15 -5.20 6.25 -2.19
N SER A 16 -5.68 6.21 -3.43
CA SER A 16 -6.86 6.97 -3.84
C SER A 16 -8.08 6.61 -3.00
N GLU A 17 -8.31 5.33 -2.75
CA GLU A 17 -9.42 4.86 -1.91
C GLU A 17 -9.26 5.27 -0.44
N LEU A 18 -8.04 5.17 0.10
CA LEU A 18 -7.75 5.57 1.48
C LEU A 18 -7.78 7.09 1.69
N MET A 19 -7.46 7.89 0.68
CA MET A 19 -7.61 9.35 0.71
C MET A 19 -9.07 9.78 0.78
N ILE A 20 -9.96 9.04 0.12
CA ILE A 20 -11.41 9.27 0.19
C ILE A 20 -11.97 8.82 1.54
N ASN A 21 -11.61 7.59 1.97
CA ASN A 21 -12.05 7.04 3.24
C ASN A 21 -10.99 6.13 3.84
N ALA A 22 -10.22 6.65 4.79
CA ALA A 22 -9.15 5.90 5.47
C ALA A 22 -9.65 4.69 6.28
N LYS A 23 -10.96 4.61 6.60
CA LYS A 23 -11.56 3.50 7.35
C LYS A 23 -12.15 2.42 6.43
N VAL A 24 -12.06 2.58 5.11
CA VAL A 24 -12.57 1.57 4.17
C VAL A 24 -11.86 0.23 4.38
N PRO A 25 -12.58 -0.90 4.51
CA PRO A 25 -11.96 -2.20 4.67
C PRO A 25 -11.13 -2.57 3.44
N TYR A 26 -9.95 -3.17 3.65
CA TYR A 26 -9.08 -3.60 2.54
C TYR A 26 -9.73 -4.63 1.61
N THR A 27 -10.68 -5.43 2.10
CA THR A 27 -11.48 -6.34 1.29
C THR A 27 -12.36 -5.62 0.28
N GLU A 28 -12.87 -4.44 0.63
CA GLU A 28 -13.67 -3.61 -0.27
C GLU A 28 -12.79 -2.90 -1.31
N ILE A 29 -11.61 -2.40 -0.91
CA ILE A 29 -10.61 -1.89 -1.86
C ILE A 29 -10.21 -2.99 -2.85
N ALA A 30 -9.98 -4.21 -2.37
CA ALA A 30 -9.59 -5.34 -3.22
C ALA A 30 -10.65 -5.64 -4.30
N LYS A 31 -11.94 -5.63 -3.94
CA LYS A 31 -13.05 -5.79 -4.88
C LYS A 31 -13.04 -4.68 -5.95
N LYS A 32 -12.91 -3.42 -5.53
CA LYS A 32 -12.90 -2.27 -6.45
C LYS A 32 -11.74 -2.30 -7.44
N LEU A 33 -10.56 -2.74 -6.99
CA LEU A 33 -9.36 -2.82 -7.81
C LEU A 33 -9.22 -4.17 -8.56
N ILE A 34 -10.22 -5.06 -8.46
CA ILE A 34 -10.24 -6.37 -9.13
C ILE A 34 -9.01 -7.21 -8.78
N VAL A 35 -8.67 -7.27 -7.49
CA VAL A 35 -7.55 -8.05 -6.95
C VAL A 35 -7.97 -8.83 -5.69
N SER A 36 -7.14 -9.77 -5.27
CA SER A 36 -7.38 -10.48 -4.01
C SER A 36 -7.09 -9.61 -2.79
N ALA A 37 -7.74 -9.88 -1.66
CA ALA A 37 -7.40 -9.22 -0.39
C ALA A 37 -5.94 -9.48 0.04
N GLY A 38 -5.40 -10.67 -0.28
CA GLY A 38 -3.99 -10.98 -0.04
C GLY A 38 -3.03 -10.09 -0.82
N THR A 39 -3.43 -9.70 -2.04
CA THR A 39 -2.68 -8.76 -2.89
C THR A 39 -2.55 -7.37 -2.23
N ILE A 40 -3.63 -6.88 -1.60
CA ILE A 40 -3.60 -5.62 -0.83
C ILE A 40 -2.74 -5.77 0.43
N HIS A 41 -2.90 -6.89 1.15
CA HIS A 41 -2.17 -7.16 2.39
C HIS A 41 -0.64 -7.09 2.21
N VAL A 42 -0.11 -7.75 1.17
CA VAL A 42 1.34 -7.75 0.89
C VAL A 42 1.85 -6.36 0.54
N ARG A 43 1.09 -5.56 -0.23
CA ARG A 43 1.46 -4.19 -0.59
C ARG A 43 1.52 -3.28 0.64
N MET A 44 0.49 -3.31 1.50
CA MET A 44 0.49 -2.54 2.75
C MET A 44 1.66 -2.89 3.67
N LYS A 45 2.02 -4.17 3.76
CA LYS A 45 3.19 -4.62 4.53
C LYS A 45 4.50 -4.07 3.96
N LYS A 46 4.67 -4.09 2.63
CA LYS A 46 5.85 -3.49 1.97
C LYS A 46 5.95 -2.00 2.25
N TRP A 47 4.85 -1.27 2.13
CA TRP A 47 4.83 0.18 2.37
C TRP A 47 5.15 0.57 3.81
N LYS A 48 4.57 -0.13 4.78
CA LYS A 48 4.89 0.11 6.19
C LYS A 48 6.38 -0.09 6.46
N LYS A 49 6.99 -1.12 5.85
CA LYS A 49 8.43 -1.37 5.95
C LYS A 49 9.24 -0.25 5.30
N LEU A 50 8.88 0.19 4.10
CA LEU A 50 9.58 1.27 3.38
C LEU A 50 9.53 2.60 4.14
N VAL A 51 8.35 2.98 4.64
CA VAL A 51 8.20 4.20 5.45
C VAL A 51 9.00 4.09 6.74
N SER A 52 8.98 2.94 7.41
CA SER A 52 9.76 2.72 8.62
C SER A 52 11.27 2.81 8.38
N LEU A 53 11.78 2.31 7.25
CA LEU A 53 13.20 2.41 6.91
C LEU A 53 13.59 3.87 6.64
N LYS A 54 12.81 4.58 5.82
CA LYS A 54 13.07 6.00 5.49
C LYS A 54 13.03 6.94 6.70
N ILE A 55 12.19 6.66 7.70
CA ILE A 55 12.14 7.46 8.94
C ILE A 55 13.40 7.22 9.78
N VAL A 56 13.87 5.97 9.86
CA VAL A 56 15.08 5.61 10.62
C VAL A 56 16.34 6.17 9.97
N ASP A 57 16.40 6.27 8.64
CA ASP A 57 17.54 6.86 7.94
C ASP A 57 17.69 8.39 8.13
N PHE A 58 16.67 9.05 8.70
CA PHE A 58 16.64 10.50 8.91
C PHE A 58 16.92 10.93 10.37
N ILE A 59 17.15 9.96 11.28
CA ILE A 59 17.45 10.17 12.70
C ILE A 59 18.86 9.68 12.98
#